data_AF-R7LF94-F1
#
_entry.id   AF-R7LF94-F1
#
_cell.length_a   1.000
_cell.length_b   1.000
_cell.length_c   1.000
_cell.angle_alpha   90.00
_cell.angle_beta   90.00
_cell.angle_gamma   90.00
#
_symmetry.space_group_name_H-M   'P 1'
#
loop_
_entity.id
_entity.type
_entity.pdbx_description
1 polymer ?
#
loop_
_entity_poly.entity_id
_entity_poly.type
_entity_poly.pdbx_seq_one_letter_code
_entity_poly.pdbx_strand_id
1 'polypeptide(L)'
;MTKIDYYTKYFIFITILLLLVSCTQDEWFRSVTMQDGNTVLVHQQKQFYETESKFVHNVFFSWEHKFDITDVEQINYKVDSRYTVKGHNAFYFHHWEEAQFGEWIEKYGLKANKTYYVATKVYAKFISIPPDSITISPKIGDSFLGYIPGAEASRFLLNYYKKENCCVMTTGIRYIGYDSEKNKIDIEIPLNTDSNHNRIWKFLTEYNIWMYDYK
;
A
#
# COMPACT_ATOMS: atom_id res chain seq x y z
N MET A 1 -63.44 15.33 7.61
CA MET A 1 -62.08 15.79 7.99
C MET A 1 -61.58 14.86 9.09
N THR A 2 -60.87 13.80 8.71
CA THR A 2 -60.48 12.70 9.61
C THR A 2 -59.31 13.15 10.48
N LYS A 3 -59.52 13.24 11.80
CA LYS A 3 -58.46 13.56 12.77
C LYS A 3 -57.51 12.36 12.83
N ILE A 4 -56.29 12.55 12.32
CA ILE A 4 -55.20 11.59 12.50
C ILE A 4 -54.92 11.49 14.01
N ASP A 5 -55.04 10.28 14.57
CA ASP A 5 -54.83 10.06 16.00
C ASP A 5 -53.36 10.26 16.41
N TYR A 6 -53.15 10.42 17.72
CA TYR A 6 -51.85 10.75 18.30
C TYR A 6 -50.79 9.69 18.00
N TYR A 7 -51.15 8.40 18.02
CA TYR A 7 -50.24 7.29 17.76
C TYR A 7 -49.80 7.23 16.30
N THR A 8 -50.70 7.55 15.37
CA THR A 8 -50.40 7.64 13.94
C THR A 8 -49.43 8.78 13.65
N LYS A 9 -49.55 9.93 14.34
CA LYS A 9 -48.58 11.02 14.23
C LYS A 9 -47.20 10.64 14.76
N TYR A 10 -47.13 9.95 15.90
CA TYR A 10 -45.87 9.45 16.45
C TYR A 10 -45.22 8.42 15.55
N PHE A 11 -46.00 7.50 14.98
CA PHE A 11 -45.50 6.48 14.07
C PHE A 11 -44.94 7.10 12.79
N ILE A 12 -45.65 8.07 12.19
CA ILE A 12 -45.15 8.82 11.04
C ILE A 12 -43.86 9.57 11.40
N PHE A 13 -43.81 10.24 12.55
CA PHE A 13 -42.63 10.98 12.99
C PHE A 13 -41.41 10.07 13.22
N ILE A 14 -41.59 8.92 13.88
CA ILE A 14 -40.53 7.92 14.08
C ILE A 14 -40.08 7.32 12.75
N THR A 15 -40.99 7.07 11.82
CA THR A 15 -40.67 6.55 10.48
C THR A 15 -39.85 7.58 9.68
N ILE A 16 -40.23 8.86 9.73
CA ILE A 16 -39.47 9.95 9.12
C ILE A 16 -38.09 10.09 9.79
N LEU A 17 -38.02 9.97 11.12
CA LEU A 17 -36.74 10.02 11.85
C LEU A 17 -35.82 8.85 11.45
N LEU A 18 -36.35 7.64 11.32
CA LEU A 18 -35.60 6.46 10.88
C LEU A 18 -35.15 6.57 9.41
N LEU A 19 -35.99 7.16 8.54
CA LEU A 19 -35.61 7.45 7.14
C LEU A 19 -34.50 8.50 7.05
N LEU A 20 -34.48 9.49 7.96
CA LEU A 20 -33.42 10.50 8.03
C LEU A 20 -32.10 9.93 8.60
N VAL A 21 -32.17 8.93 9.49
CA VAL A 21 -30.98 8.25 10.03
C VAL A 21 -30.43 7.19 9.06
N SER A 22 -31.26 6.64 8.17
CA SER A 22 -30.86 5.62 7.19
C SER A 22 -30.13 6.16 5.96
N CYS A 23 -29.86 7.47 5.88
CA CYS A 23 -29.25 8.11 4.71
C CYS A 23 -27.92 8.82 5.02
N THR A 24 -27.10 8.24 5.89
CA THR A 24 -25.69 8.59 6.01
C THR A 24 -24.84 7.36 5.68
N GLN A 25 -24.85 6.97 4.41
CA GLN A 25 -23.74 6.20 3.87
C GLN A 25 -22.59 7.21 3.71
N ASP A 26 -21.69 7.23 4.69
CA ASP A 26 -20.37 7.84 4.55
C ASP A 26 -19.61 7.06 3.47
N GLU A 27 -19.88 7.33 2.20
CA GLU A 27 -19.17 6.67 1.09
C GLU A 27 -17.78 7.29 0.95
N TRP A 28 -16.85 6.95 1.86
CA TRP A 28 -15.45 7.36 1.77
C TRP A 28 -14.78 7.00 0.42
N PHE A 29 -15.37 6.03 -0.30
CA PHE A 29 -14.90 5.51 -1.57
C PHE A 29 -16.01 5.46 -2.60
N ARG A 30 -15.65 5.66 -3.88
CA ARG A 30 -16.54 5.45 -5.03
C ARG A 30 -15.93 4.50 -6.04
N SER A 31 -16.77 3.73 -6.71
CA SER A 31 -16.33 2.82 -7.77
C SER A 31 -16.08 3.58 -9.08
N VAL A 32 -14.96 3.32 -9.74
CA VAL A 32 -14.61 3.88 -11.04
C VAL A 32 -14.14 2.79 -11.98
N THR A 33 -14.85 2.61 -13.10
CA THR A 33 -14.44 1.71 -14.18
C THR A 33 -13.61 2.47 -15.21
N MET A 34 -12.44 1.93 -15.52
CA MET A 34 -11.45 2.45 -16.46
C MET A 34 -11.71 1.98 -17.89
N GLN A 35 -11.01 2.54 -18.88
CA GLN A 35 -11.21 2.17 -20.28
C GLN A 35 -10.80 0.72 -20.60
N ASP A 36 -9.85 0.17 -19.85
CA ASP A 36 -9.43 -1.24 -19.97
C ASP A 36 -10.40 -2.23 -19.28
N GLY A 37 -11.51 -1.73 -18.72
CA GLY A 37 -12.51 -2.52 -18.02
C GLY A 37 -12.19 -2.76 -16.53
N ASN A 38 -11.03 -2.33 -16.03
CA ASN A 38 -10.71 -2.47 -14.61
C ASN A 38 -11.55 -1.51 -13.76
N THR A 39 -12.16 -2.03 -12.71
CA THR A 39 -12.90 -1.23 -11.72
C THR A 39 -12.10 -1.11 -10.44
N VAL A 40 -11.91 0.12 -9.96
CA VAL A 40 -11.18 0.44 -8.72
C VAL A 40 -12.05 1.26 -7.77
N LEU A 41 -11.83 1.10 -6.46
CA LEU A 41 -12.48 1.90 -5.43
C LEU A 41 -11.60 3.10 -5.07
N VAL A 42 -12.02 4.28 -5.49
CA VAL A 42 -11.28 5.53 -5.39
C VAL A 42 -11.77 6.32 -4.19
N HIS A 43 -10.85 6.77 -3.33
CA HIS A 43 -11.17 7.67 -2.24
C HIS A 43 -11.76 8.98 -2.77
N GLN A 44 -12.86 9.46 -2.18
CA GLN A 44 -13.59 10.60 -2.73
C GLN A 44 -12.81 11.93 -2.64
N GLN A 45 -11.93 12.07 -1.65
CA GLN A 45 -11.11 13.27 -1.52
C GLN A 45 -9.97 13.27 -2.52
N LYS A 46 -9.98 14.25 -3.41
CA LYS A 46 -8.90 14.53 -4.35
C LYS A 46 -7.68 15.10 -3.62
N GLN A 47 -6.50 14.57 -3.91
CA GLN A 47 -5.24 15.06 -3.36
C GLN A 47 -4.49 15.97 -4.33
N PHE A 48 -3.70 16.89 -3.79
CA PHE A 48 -2.73 17.68 -4.56
C PHE A 48 -1.33 17.49 -4.00
N TYR A 49 -0.44 16.95 -4.82
CA TYR A 49 0.96 16.73 -4.47
C TYR A 49 1.83 17.81 -5.10
N GLU A 50 2.09 18.85 -4.32
CA GLU A 50 2.96 19.97 -4.71
C GLU A 50 4.40 19.52 -5.02
N THR A 51 4.90 18.50 -4.31
CA THR A 51 6.26 17.98 -4.49
C THR A 51 6.26 16.47 -4.66
N GLU A 52 7.28 15.95 -5.34
CA GLU A 52 7.51 14.51 -5.47
C GLU A 52 7.67 13.84 -4.11
N SER A 53 8.38 14.48 -3.18
CA SER A 53 8.56 13.95 -1.83
C SER A 53 7.22 13.71 -1.12
N LYS A 54 6.28 14.67 -1.20
CA LYS A 54 4.93 14.48 -0.63
C LYS A 54 4.20 13.30 -1.27
N PHE A 55 4.40 13.07 -2.57
CA PHE A 55 3.80 11.93 -3.25
C PHE A 55 4.41 10.61 -2.77
N VAL A 56 5.72 10.43 -2.92
CA VAL A 56 6.39 9.14 -2.65
C VAL A 56 6.28 8.67 -1.21
N HIS A 57 6.19 9.59 -0.24
CA HIS A 57 6.00 9.25 1.17
C HIS A 57 4.53 9.05 1.56
N ASN A 58 3.57 9.41 0.72
CA ASN A 58 2.14 9.12 0.95
C ASN A 58 1.79 7.68 0.53
N VAL A 59 2.64 6.72 0.91
CA VAL A 59 2.39 5.29 0.74
C VAL A 59 1.42 4.81 1.82
N PHE A 60 0.37 4.11 1.40
CA PHE A 60 -0.64 3.60 2.31
C PHE A 60 -1.02 2.16 1.97
N PHE A 61 -0.85 1.26 2.94
CA PHE A 61 -1.33 -0.12 2.85
C PHE A 61 -1.58 -0.73 4.23
N SER A 62 -2.55 -1.64 4.30
CA SER A 62 -2.80 -2.43 5.50
C SER A 62 -1.71 -3.49 5.70
N TRP A 63 -1.48 -3.83 6.97
CA TRP A 63 -0.40 -4.73 7.37
C TRP A 63 -0.80 -6.20 7.14
N GLU A 64 -2.10 -6.46 7.11
CA GLU A 64 -2.73 -7.77 6.95
C GLU A 64 -3.19 -7.97 5.50
N HIS A 65 -2.25 -8.28 4.60
CA HIS A 65 -2.59 -8.84 3.30
C HIS A 65 -2.29 -10.33 3.31
N LYS A 66 -3.25 -11.15 2.88
CA LYS A 66 -3.03 -12.60 2.74
C LYS A 66 -2.28 -12.87 1.45
N PHE A 67 -1.10 -13.47 1.57
CA PHE A 67 -0.31 -13.92 0.43
C PHE A 67 -0.55 -15.40 0.19
N ASP A 68 -0.60 -15.80 -1.08
CA ASP A 68 -0.36 -17.18 -1.46
C ASP A 68 1.16 -17.39 -1.46
N ILE A 69 1.67 -18.04 -0.41
CA ILE A 69 3.11 -18.15 -0.18
C ILE A 69 3.65 -19.36 -0.97
N THR A 70 4.18 -19.07 -2.16
CA THR A 70 4.90 -20.02 -3.01
C THR A 70 6.31 -19.50 -3.32
N ASP A 71 7.22 -20.38 -3.76
CA ASP A 71 8.55 -19.96 -4.24
C ASP A 71 9.39 -19.18 -3.21
N VAL A 72 9.37 -19.66 -1.96
CA VAL A 72 10.14 -19.10 -0.85
C VAL A 72 11.64 -19.25 -1.12
N GLU A 73 12.34 -18.13 -1.25
CA GLU A 73 13.78 -18.11 -1.49
C GLU A 73 14.53 -18.58 -0.23
N GLN A 74 15.29 -19.67 -0.37
CA GLN A 74 16.06 -20.24 0.74
C GLN A 74 17.34 -19.45 0.95
N ILE A 75 17.55 -18.97 2.18
CA ILE A 75 18.73 -18.20 2.58
C ILE A 75 19.47 -18.96 3.67
N ASN A 76 20.75 -19.23 3.44
CA ASN A 76 21.63 -19.78 4.47
C ASN A 76 22.17 -18.64 5.35
N TYR A 77 21.42 -18.33 6.41
CA TYR A 77 21.72 -17.21 7.28
C TYR A 77 23.01 -17.42 8.09
N LYS A 78 23.77 -16.34 8.20
CA LYS A 78 24.93 -16.17 9.07
C LYS A 78 24.72 -14.91 9.88
N VAL A 79 25.17 -14.90 11.13
CA VAL A 79 25.08 -13.70 11.98
C VAL A 79 26.00 -12.60 11.43
N ASP A 80 25.65 -11.35 11.71
CA ASP A 80 26.39 -10.13 11.34
C ASP A 80 26.72 -10.04 9.85
N SER A 81 25.79 -10.51 9.01
CA SER A 81 25.99 -10.63 7.56
C SER A 81 25.02 -9.74 6.79
N ARG A 82 25.46 -9.31 5.61
CA ARG A 82 24.66 -8.49 4.68
C ARG A 82 24.12 -9.37 3.56
N TYR A 83 22.83 -9.24 3.30
CA TYR A 83 22.16 -9.96 2.22
C TYR A 83 21.58 -8.99 1.20
N THR A 84 21.52 -9.46 -0.04
CA THR A 84 20.84 -8.80 -1.14
C THR A 84 20.02 -9.86 -1.87
N VAL A 85 18.70 -9.72 -1.87
CA VAL A 85 17.80 -10.54 -2.67
C VAL A 85 17.10 -9.69 -3.72
N LYS A 86 16.77 -10.31 -4.85
CA LYS A 86 16.25 -9.61 -6.03
C LYS A 86 14.84 -10.08 -6.42
N GLY A 87 14.14 -9.20 -7.12
CA GLY A 87 12.80 -9.48 -7.64
C GLY A 87 11.72 -9.37 -6.56
N HIS A 88 10.54 -9.90 -6.84
CA HIS A 88 9.43 -10.00 -5.90
C HIS A 88 8.62 -11.26 -6.24
N ASN A 89 7.91 -11.82 -5.27
CA ASN A 89 7.05 -12.99 -5.47
C ASN A 89 5.62 -12.56 -5.81
N ALA A 90 5.15 -11.46 -5.20
CA ALA A 90 3.79 -10.98 -5.38
C ALA A 90 3.74 -9.44 -5.35
N PHE A 91 2.67 -8.89 -5.92
CA PHE A 91 2.31 -7.49 -5.74
C PHE A 91 0.79 -7.32 -5.72
N TYR A 92 0.32 -6.23 -5.11
CA TYR A 92 -1.08 -5.83 -5.15
C TYR A 92 -1.21 -4.30 -5.12
N PHE A 93 -2.37 -3.79 -5.50
CA PHE A 93 -2.68 -2.36 -5.41
C PHE A 93 -3.52 -2.07 -4.17
N HIS A 94 -3.24 -0.93 -3.54
CA HIS A 94 -3.96 -0.46 -2.37
C HIS A 94 -4.17 1.05 -2.46
N HIS A 95 -5.25 1.54 -1.83
CA HIS A 95 -5.54 2.97 -1.68
C HIS A 95 -5.53 3.76 -2.99
N TRP A 96 -6.55 3.54 -3.83
CA TRP A 96 -6.75 4.35 -5.02
C TRP A 96 -7.33 5.72 -4.66
N GLU A 97 -6.84 6.77 -5.29
CA GLU A 97 -7.31 8.16 -5.12
C GLU A 97 -7.16 8.95 -6.43
N GLU A 98 -7.90 10.05 -6.54
CA GLU A 98 -7.64 11.04 -7.58
C GLU A 98 -6.59 12.04 -7.09
N ALA A 99 -5.58 12.29 -7.92
CA ALA A 99 -4.49 13.18 -7.59
C ALA A 99 -4.23 14.19 -8.70
N GLN A 100 -3.83 15.39 -8.31
CA GLN A 100 -3.16 16.38 -9.15
C GLN A 100 -1.74 16.60 -8.65
N PHE A 101 -0.88 17.06 -9.55
CA PHE A 101 0.54 17.24 -9.26
C PHE A 101 1.02 18.64 -9.65
N GLY A 102 1.99 19.15 -8.91
CA GLY A 102 2.78 20.31 -9.32
C GLY A 102 3.67 20.01 -10.54
N GLU A 103 4.46 21.00 -10.96
CA GLU A 103 5.31 20.95 -12.17
C GLU A 103 6.32 19.79 -12.18
N TRP A 104 6.71 19.28 -11.00
CA TRP A 104 7.65 18.17 -10.88
C TRP A 104 7.23 16.91 -11.65
N ILE A 105 5.94 16.72 -11.91
CA ILE A 105 5.43 15.53 -12.62
C ILE A 105 5.84 15.52 -14.09
N GLU A 106 6.20 16.68 -14.66
CA GLU A 106 6.57 16.80 -16.07
C GLU A 106 7.85 16.02 -16.41
N LYS A 107 8.74 15.80 -15.43
CA LYS A 107 9.92 14.94 -15.59
C LYS A 107 9.57 13.47 -15.88
N TYR A 108 8.33 13.07 -15.61
CA TYR A 108 7.77 11.75 -15.90
C TYR A 108 6.89 11.75 -17.17
N GLY A 109 6.91 12.82 -17.96
CA GLY A 109 6.13 12.94 -19.21
C GLY A 109 4.63 13.21 -19.00
N LEU A 110 4.22 13.54 -17.78
CA LEU A 110 2.84 13.85 -17.44
C LEU A 110 2.61 15.36 -17.34
N LYS A 111 1.37 15.80 -17.49
CA LYS A 111 1.01 17.23 -17.40
C LYS A 111 0.69 17.62 -15.95
N ALA A 112 1.26 18.72 -15.48
CA ALA A 112 0.91 19.32 -14.19
C ALA A 112 -0.58 19.72 -14.14
N ASN A 113 -1.15 19.76 -12.93
CA ASN A 113 -2.55 20.13 -12.66
C ASN A 113 -3.62 19.29 -13.39
N LYS A 114 -3.25 18.22 -14.11
CA LYS A 114 -4.18 17.22 -14.61
C LYS A 114 -4.51 16.19 -13.53
N THR A 115 -5.73 15.67 -13.58
CA THR A 115 -6.18 14.62 -12.66
C THR A 115 -5.68 13.27 -13.13
N TYR A 116 -5.19 12.47 -12.20
CA TYR A 116 -4.75 11.10 -12.42
C TYR A 116 -5.34 10.19 -11.35
N TYR A 117 -5.51 8.92 -11.68
CA TYR A 117 -5.85 7.88 -10.72
C TYR A 117 -4.58 7.20 -10.26
N VAL A 118 -4.31 7.32 -8.96
CA VAL A 118 -3.06 6.88 -8.36
C VAL A 118 -3.34 5.89 -7.23
N ALA A 119 -2.37 5.04 -6.94
CA ALA A 119 -2.45 4.06 -5.87
C ALA A 119 -1.10 3.87 -5.19
N THR A 120 -1.11 3.09 -4.12
CA THR A 120 0.09 2.42 -3.64
C THR A 120 0.15 1.02 -4.25
N LYS A 121 1.21 0.73 -5.01
CA LYS A 121 1.54 -0.64 -5.44
C LYS A 121 2.47 -1.26 -4.40
N VAL A 122 2.00 -2.32 -3.75
CA VAL A 122 2.71 -3.00 -2.69
C VAL A 122 3.40 -4.23 -3.26
N TYR A 123 4.70 -4.35 -3.01
CA TYR A 123 5.52 -5.49 -3.40
C TYR A 123 5.80 -6.38 -2.20
N ALA A 124 5.85 -7.68 -2.43
CA ALA A 124 6.21 -8.67 -1.44
C ALA A 124 7.28 -9.64 -1.95
N LYS A 125 8.26 -9.94 -1.09
CA LYS A 125 9.30 -10.94 -1.32
C LYS A 125 9.29 -11.96 -0.20
N PHE A 126 9.32 -13.24 -0.57
CA PHE A 126 9.24 -14.37 0.35
C PHE A 126 10.62 -14.99 0.50
N ILE A 127 11.11 -15.04 1.73
CA ILE A 127 12.40 -15.64 2.08
C ILE A 127 12.21 -16.63 3.22
N SER A 128 13.09 -17.63 3.34
CA SER A 128 13.02 -18.60 4.44
C SER A 128 13.09 -17.91 5.80
N ILE A 129 12.42 -18.46 6.82
CA ILE A 129 12.55 -17.92 8.18
C ILE A 129 14.02 -18.02 8.65
N PRO A 130 14.59 -17.00 9.32
CA PRO A 130 15.90 -17.15 9.95
C PRO A 130 15.83 -18.12 11.15
N PRO A 131 16.94 -18.76 11.52
CA PRO A 131 17.05 -19.46 12.81
C PRO A 131 16.70 -18.53 13.98
N ASP A 132 16.16 -19.07 15.07
CA ASP A 132 15.68 -18.27 16.23
C ASP A 132 16.74 -17.33 16.83
N SER A 133 18.03 -17.67 16.70
CA SER A 133 19.15 -16.86 17.15
C SER A 133 19.48 -15.66 16.26
N ILE A 134 18.78 -15.50 15.12
CA ILE A 134 19.05 -14.47 14.10
C ILE A 134 17.81 -13.60 13.88
N THR A 135 18.01 -12.28 13.95
CA THR A 135 17.00 -11.29 13.57
C THR A 135 17.38 -10.66 12.23
N ILE A 136 16.37 -10.34 11.40
CA ILE A 136 16.55 -9.60 10.14
C ILE A 136 16.21 -8.13 10.36
N SER A 137 17.15 -7.26 10.02
CA SER A 137 17.03 -5.80 10.13
C SER A 137 17.09 -5.17 8.73
N PRO A 138 16.05 -4.44 8.27
CA PRO A 138 16.07 -3.74 6.99
C PRO A 138 17.22 -2.73 6.93
N LYS A 139 17.91 -2.62 5.79
CA LYS A 139 18.89 -1.55 5.60
C LYS A 139 18.19 -0.25 5.22
N ILE A 140 18.16 0.70 6.15
CA ILE A 140 17.48 1.99 6.00
C ILE A 140 18.22 2.88 4.99
N GLY A 141 17.46 3.53 4.11
CA GLY A 141 17.97 4.60 3.24
C GLY A 141 18.68 4.14 1.96
N ASP A 142 18.65 2.84 1.65
CA ASP A 142 19.13 2.36 0.35
C ASP A 142 18.10 2.69 -0.75
N SER A 143 18.57 3.30 -1.85
CA SER A 143 17.75 3.86 -2.94
C SER A 143 16.91 2.86 -3.75
N PHE A 144 17.00 1.56 -3.48
CA PHE A 144 16.38 0.51 -4.30
C PHE A 144 15.15 -0.16 -3.66
N LEU A 145 14.66 0.38 -2.55
CA LEU A 145 13.47 -0.09 -1.84
C LEU A 145 12.34 0.95 -1.94
N GLY A 146 11.09 0.53 -1.73
CA GLY A 146 9.96 1.46 -1.61
C GLY A 146 9.90 2.11 -0.21
N TYR A 147 8.70 2.51 0.18
CA TYR A 147 8.41 3.10 1.49
C TYR A 147 7.40 2.24 2.24
N ILE A 148 7.31 2.46 3.55
CA ILE A 148 6.23 1.93 4.39
C ILE A 148 5.42 3.12 4.93
N PRO A 149 4.15 2.92 5.32
CA PRO A 149 3.34 4.02 5.84
C PRO A 149 4.01 4.72 7.03
N GLY A 150 4.13 6.05 6.97
CA GLY A 150 4.73 6.88 8.02
C GLY A 150 6.25 6.85 8.10
N ALA A 151 6.95 6.23 7.15
CA ALA A 151 8.41 6.21 7.12
C ALA A 151 9.01 7.28 6.19
N GLU A 152 9.90 8.11 6.74
CA GLU A 152 10.72 9.06 5.97
C GLU A 152 11.79 8.36 5.11
N ALA A 153 12.43 7.33 5.66
CA ALA A 153 13.46 6.59 4.95
C ALA A 153 12.90 5.32 4.29
N SER A 154 13.34 5.07 3.06
CA SER A 154 13.07 3.85 2.31
C SER A 154 13.45 2.60 3.12
N ARG A 155 12.50 1.65 3.20
CA ARG A 155 12.59 0.41 3.97
C ARG A 155 11.46 -0.56 3.60
N PHE A 156 11.42 -1.71 4.26
CA PHE A 156 10.34 -2.68 4.16
C PHE A 156 9.86 -3.12 5.55
N LEU A 157 8.63 -3.62 5.62
CA LEU A 157 8.07 -4.34 6.76
C LEU A 157 8.45 -5.81 6.67
N LEU A 158 8.66 -6.43 7.82
CA LEU A 158 8.98 -7.85 7.94
C LEU A 158 7.87 -8.56 8.71
N ASN A 159 7.26 -9.57 8.11
CA ASN A 159 6.21 -10.37 8.72
C ASN A 159 6.62 -11.86 8.75
N TYR A 160 6.44 -12.50 9.90
CA TYR A 160 6.80 -13.89 10.11
C TYR A 160 5.58 -14.81 9.98
N TYR A 161 5.59 -15.65 8.95
CA TYR A 161 4.58 -16.65 8.66
C TYR A 161 5.11 -18.01 9.13
N LYS A 162 5.00 -18.26 10.44
CA LYS A 162 5.61 -19.43 11.11
C LYS A 162 5.06 -20.76 10.60
N LYS A 163 3.78 -20.84 10.24
CA LYS A 163 3.17 -22.08 9.73
C LYS A 163 3.72 -22.45 8.36
N GLU A 164 4.02 -21.44 7.56
CA GLU A 164 4.52 -21.53 6.19
C GLU A 164 6.06 -21.50 6.13
N ASN A 165 6.73 -21.49 7.29
CA ASN A 165 8.19 -21.40 7.43
C ASN A 165 8.82 -20.25 6.62
N CYS A 166 8.11 -19.12 6.54
CA CYS A 166 8.40 -18.03 5.62
C CYS A 166 8.46 -16.69 6.34
N CYS A 167 9.30 -15.81 5.82
CA CYS A 167 9.33 -14.40 6.14
C CYS A 167 8.92 -13.59 4.90
N VAL A 168 7.98 -12.67 5.08
CA VAL A 168 7.48 -11.81 4.00
C VAL A 168 8.00 -10.40 4.22
N MET A 169 8.79 -9.91 3.27
CA MET A 169 9.25 -8.53 3.20
C MET A 169 8.30 -7.72 2.32
N THR A 170 7.77 -6.62 2.83
CA THR A 170 6.75 -5.81 2.14
C THR A 170 7.15 -4.34 2.03
N THR A 171 7.04 -3.73 0.85
CA THR A 171 7.28 -2.30 0.64
C THR A 171 6.30 -1.73 -0.38
N GLY A 172 5.94 -0.46 -0.25
CA GLY A 172 5.02 0.24 -1.14
C GLY A 172 5.72 1.23 -2.04
N ILE A 173 5.26 1.35 -3.28
CA ILE A 173 5.70 2.35 -4.25
C ILE A 173 4.45 3.08 -4.76
N ARG A 174 4.54 4.39 -4.96
CA ARG A 174 3.42 5.13 -5.53
C ARG A 174 3.29 4.83 -7.00
N TYR A 175 2.06 4.66 -7.44
CA TYR A 175 1.71 4.21 -8.78
C TYR A 175 0.71 5.17 -9.40
N ILE A 176 0.97 5.58 -10.64
CA ILE A 176 0.05 6.38 -11.46
C ILE A 176 -0.51 5.42 -12.51
N GLY A 177 -1.75 4.98 -12.28
CA GLY A 177 -2.39 3.95 -13.07
C GLY A 177 -3.09 4.47 -14.31
N TYR A 178 -3.81 5.58 -14.17
CA TYR A 178 -4.68 6.10 -15.24
C TYR A 178 -4.69 7.63 -15.31
N ASP A 179 -4.96 8.17 -16.50
CA ASP A 179 -5.20 9.61 -16.72
C ASP A 179 -6.65 10.01 -16.40
N SER A 180 -6.97 11.29 -16.58
CA SER A 180 -8.32 11.83 -16.40
C SER A 180 -9.37 11.29 -17.37
N GLU A 181 -8.93 10.75 -18.50
CA GLU A 181 -9.78 10.10 -19.51
C GLU A 181 -9.91 8.59 -19.25
N LYS A 182 -9.28 8.11 -18.16
CA LYS A 182 -9.24 6.71 -17.71
C LYS A 182 -8.46 5.78 -18.64
N ASN A 183 -7.55 6.34 -19.44
CA ASN A 183 -6.56 5.57 -20.19
C ASN A 183 -5.44 5.12 -19.25
N LYS A 184 -4.90 3.92 -19.47
CA LYS A 184 -3.81 3.37 -18.67
C LYS A 184 -2.49 4.11 -18.93
N ILE A 185 -1.78 4.47 -17.85
CA ILE A 185 -0.47 5.15 -17.86
C ILE A 185 0.66 4.21 -17.39
N ASP A 186 0.46 3.48 -16.28
CA ASP A 186 1.40 2.50 -15.72
C ASP A 186 2.80 3.07 -15.35
N ILE A 187 2.85 4.07 -14.46
CA ILE A 187 4.10 4.67 -13.98
C ILE A 187 4.28 4.44 -12.47
N GLU A 188 5.47 4.00 -12.06
CA GLU A 188 5.86 3.86 -10.65
C GLU A 188 6.86 4.93 -10.23
N ILE A 189 6.64 5.54 -9.06
CA ILE A 189 7.46 6.62 -8.52
C ILE A 189 7.78 6.34 -7.04
N PRO A 190 9.07 6.34 -6.66
CA PRO A 190 10.24 6.41 -7.54
C PRO A 190 10.46 5.10 -8.34
N LEU A 191 11.15 5.20 -9.47
CA LEU A 191 11.59 4.04 -10.26
C LEU A 191 12.77 3.33 -9.57
N ASN A 192 12.46 2.48 -8.60
CA ASN A 192 13.48 1.83 -7.77
C ASN A 192 13.80 0.39 -8.22
N THR A 193 14.33 0.21 -9.43
CA THR A 193 14.75 -1.10 -9.96
C THR A 193 16.22 -1.15 -10.33
N ASP A 194 16.80 -2.36 -10.40
CA ASP A 194 18.08 -2.59 -11.07
C ASP A 194 17.96 -2.52 -12.61
N SER A 195 19.06 -2.69 -13.33
CA SER A 195 19.11 -2.65 -14.80
C SER A 195 18.21 -3.70 -15.48
N ASN A 196 17.81 -4.73 -14.75
CA ASN A 196 16.95 -5.81 -15.22
C ASN A 196 15.52 -5.65 -14.68
N HIS A 197 15.14 -4.46 -14.22
CA HIS A 197 13.84 -4.14 -13.63
C HIS A 197 13.52 -4.93 -12.35
N ASN A 198 14.54 -5.45 -11.65
CA ASN A 198 14.32 -6.13 -10.38
C ASN A 198 14.32 -5.16 -9.22
N ARG A 199 13.38 -5.35 -8.28
CA ARG A 199 13.46 -4.75 -6.94
C ARG A 199 14.63 -5.36 -6.17
N ILE A 200 15.35 -4.56 -5.40
CA ILE A 200 16.50 -5.02 -4.61
C ILE A 200 16.18 -4.87 -3.13
N TRP A 201 16.24 -5.98 -2.40
CA TRP A 201 16.00 -6.00 -0.96
C TRP A 201 17.32 -6.23 -0.25
N LYS A 202 17.71 -5.28 0.59
CA LYS A 202 18.96 -5.33 1.35
C LYS A 202 18.66 -5.34 2.84
N PHE A 203 19.28 -6.26 3.54
CA PHE A 203 19.09 -6.42 4.97
C PHE A 203 20.35 -6.96 5.65
N LEU A 204 20.39 -6.73 6.95
CA LEU A 204 21.42 -7.22 7.85
C LEU A 204 20.81 -8.31 8.72
N THR A 205 21.63 -9.29 9.07
CA THR A 205 21.31 -10.26 10.11
C THR A 205 22.11 -9.93 11.36
N GLU A 206 21.47 -10.03 12.51
CA GLU A 206 22.06 -9.72 13.82
C GLU A 206 21.71 -10.83 14.81
N TYR A 207 22.49 -10.95 15.89
CA TYR A 207 22.11 -11.84 16.99
C TYR A 207 20.78 -11.39 17.59
N ASN A 208 19.87 -12.34 17.79
CA ASN A 208 18.62 -12.07 18.49
C ASN A 208 18.87 -11.90 20.00
N ILE A 209 19.04 -10.66 20.44
CA ILE A 209 19.31 -10.31 21.85
C ILE A 209 18.12 -10.58 22.79
N TRP A 210 16.90 -10.75 22.26
CA TRP A 210 15.69 -11.01 23.06
C TRP A 210 15.63 -12.45 23.61
N MET A 211 16.55 -13.34 23.21
CA MET A 211 16.65 -14.69 23.74
C MET A 211 17.68 -14.83 24.89
N TYR A 212 18.34 -13.75 25.31
CA TYR A 212 19.30 -13.78 26.41
C TYR A 212 18.69 -13.54 27.81
N ASP A 213 17.43 -13.14 27.91
CA ASP A 213 16.75 -12.89 29.20
C ASP A 213 15.95 -14.10 29.75
N TYR A 214 16.08 -15.28 29.14
CA TYR A 214 15.48 -16.53 29.65
C TYR A 214 16.51 -17.66 29.69
N LYS A 215 17.43 -17.60 30.65
CA LYS A 215 18.14 -18.77 31.19
C LYS A 215 18.20 -18.70 32.71
#